data_AF-A0A427UCH3-F1
#
_entry.id   AF-A0A427UCH3-F1
#
_cell.length_a   1.000
_cell.length_b   1.000
_cell.length_c   1.000
_cell.angle_alpha   90.00
_cell.angle_beta   90.00
_cell.angle_gamma   90.00
#
_symmetry.space_group_name_H-M   'P 1'
#
loop_
_entity.id
_entity.type
_entity.pdbx_description
1 polymer ?
#
loop_
_entity_poly.entity_id
_entity_poly.type
_entity_poly.pdbx_seq_one_letter_code
_entity_poly.pdbx_strand_id
1 'polypeptide(L)'
;MHKTILLTPLQKELVETPQLQRLRSIQQLGLVDIVYPGALPQEDKVKVEVAGLLHDVGHSAYSHAVEDVLKRNPDIRPQYGGIIRENHEAFSEYVIRNCFASNGNIARKVEEELGQDPVDFFDQIALMATGKSSFLEKPYLGQLISGDIDADRIDFLLRDSYHTGISLGLIDVDQIIQNLSI
;
A
#
# COMPACT_ATOMS: atom_id res chain seq x y z
N MET A 1 -6.85 13.14 -12.23
CA MET A 1 -6.36 13.38 -10.86
C MET A 1 -4.85 13.32 -10.84
N HIS A 2 -4.23 12.26 -11.35
CA HIS A 2 -2.77 12.17 -11.49
C HIS A 2 -2.37 12.24 -12.98
N LYS A 3 -1.13 12.69 -13.26
CA LYS A 3 -0.51 12.60 -14.59
C LYS A 3 -0.21 11.12 -14.92
N THR A 4 0.34 10.83 -16.10
CA THR A 4 0.81 9.47 -16.46
C THR A 4 1.75 8.93 -15.38
N ILE A 5 1.34 7.86 -14.69
CA ILE A 5 2.16 7.15 -13.70
C ILE A 5 2.97 6.08 -14.44
N LEU A 6 4.29 6.10 -14.25
CA LEU A 6 5.19 5.12 -14.84
C LEU A 6 5.41 3.98 -13.85
N LEU A 7 4.94 2.78 -14.20
CA LEU A 7 5.14 1.58 -13.38
C LEU A 7 6.41 0.82 -13.81
N THR A 8 7.19 0.40 -12.84
CA THR A 8 8.30 -0.56 -13.04
C THR A 8 7.77 -1.93 -13.49
N PRO A 9 8.61 -2.79 -14.09
CA PRO A 9 8.16 -4.12 -14.47
C PRO A 9 7.76 -5.00 -13.28
N LEU A 10 8.33 -4.80 -12.07
CA LEU A 10 7.83 -5.38 -10.82
C LEU A 10 6.41 -4.90 -10.48
N GLN A 11 6.18 -3.58 -10.49
CA GLN A 11 4.87 -3.00 -10.16
C GLN A 11 3.79 -3.42 -11.15
N LYS A 12 4.11 -3.54 -12.44
CA LYS A 12 3.18 -4.06 -13.45
C LYS A 12 2.76 -5.50 -13.14
N GLU A 13 3.74 -6.37 -12.82
CA GLU A 13 3.45 -7.76 -12.46
C GLU A 13 2.55 -7.83 -11.21
N LEU A 14 2.84 -7.01 -10.20
CA LEU A 14 2.01 -6.91 -8.99
C LEU A 14 0.58 -6.49 -9.33
N VAL A 15 0.40 -5.42 -10.10
CA VAL A 15 -0.92 -4.90 -10.50
C VAL A 15 -1.72 -5.96 -11.25
N GLU A 16 -1.09 -6.81 -12.05
CA GLU A 16 -1.76 -7.86 -12.82
C GLU A 16 -2.18 -9.09 -11.99
N THR A 17 -1.78 -9.18 -10.72
CA THR A 17 -2.15 -10.30 -9.84
C THR A 17 -3.64 -10.28 -9.45
N PRO A 18 -4.30 -11.46 -9.31
CA PRO A 18 -5.69 -11.54 -8.83
C PRO A 18 -5.95 -10.81 -7.51
N GLN A 19 -4.94 -10.78 -6.62
CA GLN A 19 -4.98 -10.16 -5.32
C GLN A 19 -5.17 -8.63 -5.40
N LEU A 20 -4.52 -7.96 -6.36
CA LEU A 20 -4.72 -6.53 -6.62
C LEU A 20 -5.88 -6.27 -7.58
N GLN A 21 -6.07 -7.14 -8.57
CA GLN A 21 -7.15 -7.00 -9.57
C GLN A 21 -8.55 -7.00 -8.95
N ARG A 22 -8.75 -7.69 -7.83
CA ARG A 22 -10.01 -7.67 -7.07
C ARG A 22 -10.36 -6.28 -6.49
N LEU A 23 -9.36 -5.42 -6.34
CA LEU A 23 -9.51 -4.05 -5.83
C LEU A 23 -9.72 -3.04 -6.95
N ARG A 24 -9.89 -3.45 -8.22
CA ARG A 24 -10.21 -2.52 -9.33
C ARG A 24 -11.42 -1.62 -9.04
N SER A 25 -12.32 -2.07 -8.18
CA SER A 25 -13.50 -1.31 -7.72
C SER A 25 -13.24 -0.45 -6.47
N ILE A 26 -12.13 -0.66 -5.78
CA ILE A 26 -11.66 0.06 -4.60
C ILE A 26 -10.42 0.83 -5.04
N GLN A 27 -10.62 1.95 -5.73
CA GLN A 27 -9.53 2.68 -6.36
C GLN A 27 -8.68 3.42 -5.32
N GLN A 28 -7.52 2.86 -4.95
CA GLN A 28 -6.44 3.54 -4.22
C GLN A 28 -5.14 3.30 -5.00
N LEU A 29 -4.90 4.09 -6.04
CA LEU A 29 -3.58 4.14 -6.66
C LEU A 29 -3.24 5.58 -7.01
N GLY A 30 -2.08 6.02 -6.51
CA GLY A 30 -1.21 6.86 -7.32
C GLY A 30 -0.57 8.07 -6.68
N LEU A 31 -0.63 8.27 -5.36
CA LEU A 31 -0.04 9.48 -4.76
C LEU A 31 1.36 9.32 -4.18
N VAL A 32 1.87 8.12 -3.86
CA VAL A 32 3.24 7.98 -3.32
C VAL A 32 4.30 8.67 -4.19
N ASP A 33 4.18 8.51 -5.52
CA ASP A 33 5.08 9.13 -6.50
C ASP A 33 4.97 10.67 -6.54
N ILE A 34 3.80 11.21 -6.20
CA ILE A 34 3.52 12.64 -6.18
C ILE A 34 3.87 13.25 -4.82
N VAL A 35 3.72 12.50 -3.72
CA VAL A 35 3.98 13.01 -2.36
C VAL A 35 5.48 13.12 -2.08
N TYR A 36 6.37 12.30 -2.64
CA TYR A 36 7.80 12.40 -2.28
C TYR A 36 8.78 12.32 -3.45
N PRO A 37 8.70 13.22 -4.45
CA PRO A 37 9.67 13.27 -5.54
C PRO A 37 11.02 13.86 -5.05
N GLY A 38 11.98 12.98 -4.73
CA GLY A 38 13.41 13.34 -4.70
C GLY A 38 14.13 13.30 -3.34
N ALA A 39 13.46 12.93 -2.25
CA ALA A 39 14.08 12.88 -0.92
C ALA A 39 14.68 11.51 -0.54
N LEU A 40 14.36 10.44 -1.29
CA LEU A 40 14.72 9.07 -0.94
C LEU A 40 15.70 8.43 -1.94
N PRO A 41 16.63 7.58 -1.48
CA PRO A 41 17.38 6.67 -2.35
C PRO A 41 16.44 5.83 -3.22
N GLN A 42 16.89 5.46 -4.42
CA GLN A 42 16.06 4.74 -5.40
C GLN A 42 15.48 3.43 -4.84
N GLU A 43 16.24 2.71 -4.01
CA GLU A 43 15.80 1.48 -3.34
C GLU A 43 14.65 1.75 -2.35
N ASP A 44 14.81 2.74 -1.47
CA ASP A 44 13.79 3.11 -0.49
C ASP A 44 12.53 3.62 -1.19
N LYS A 45 12.68 4.36 -2.31
CA LYS A 45 11.56 4.85 -3.11
C LYS A 45 10.71 3.69 -3.63
N VAL A 46 11.33 2.66 -4.21
CA VAL A 46 10.62 1.47 -4.70
C VAL A 46 9.88 0.76 -3.55
N LYS A 47 10.50 0.66 -2.37
CA LYS A 47 9.85 0.06 -1.20
C LYS A 47 8.60 0.83 -0.78
N VAL A 48 8.67 2.15 -0.70
CA VAL A 48 7.53 3.00 -0.34
C VAL A 48 6.43 2.91 -1.41
N GLU A 49 6.79 2.94 -2.70
CA GLU A 49 5.81 2.80 -3.80
C GLU A 49 5.09 1.45 -3.77
N VAL A 50 5.84 0.35 -3.60
CA VAL A 50 5.26 -0.99 -3.51
C VAL A 50 4.43 -1.14 -2.25
N ALA A 51 4.84 -0.58 -1.11
CA ALA A 51 4.05 -0.57 0.11
C ALA A 51 2.74 0.21 -0.05
N GLY A 52 2.77 1.40 -0.66
CA GLY A 52 1.56 2.17 -0.97
C GLY A 52 0.64 1.45 -1.96
N LEU A 53 1.19 0.76 -2.96
CA LEU A 53 0.43 -0.08 -3.89
C LEU A 53 -0.29 -1.24 -3.17
N LEU A 54 0.30 -1.77 -2.09
CA LEU A 54 -0.16 -2.98 -1.42
C LEU A 54 -0.88 -2.72 -0.09
N HIS A 55 -0.97 -1.48 0.40
CA HIS A 55 -1.50 -1.22 1.75
C HIS A 55 -2.95 -1.69 1.93
N ASP A 56 -3.81 -1.46 0.93
CA ASP A 56 -5.19 -1.95 0.94
C ASP A 56 -5.38 -3.37 0.41
N VAL A 57 -4.30 -4.12 0.13
CA VAL A 57 -4.44 -5.42 -0.54
C VAL A 57 -5.28 -6.42 0.28
N GLY A 58 -5.41 -6.20 1.58
CA GLY A 58 -6.27 -6.94 2.50
C GLY A 58 -7.71 -6.45 2.63
N HIS A 59 -8.11 -5.36 1.95
CA HIS A 59 -9.49 -4.89 2.04
C HIS A 59 -10.48 -5.90 1.45
N SER A 60 -11.65 -5.98 2.09
CA SER A 60 -12.79 -6.76 1.61
C SER A 60 -13.72 -5.91 0.75
N ALA A 61 -14.68 -6.52 0.05
CA ALA A 61 -15.70 -5.76 -0.66
C ALA A 61 -16.43 -4.82 0.32
N TYR A 62 -16.59 -3.54 -0.05
CA TYR A 62 -17.14 -2.47 0.80
C TYR A 62 -16.28 -2.06 2.01
N SER A 63 -14.98 -2.39 2.01
CA SER A 63 -13.98 -1.91 2.99
C SER A 63 -14.45 -2.08 4.45
N HIS A 64 -14.39 -1.02 5.26
CA HIS A 64 -14.75 -1.06 6.69
C HIS A 64 -16.21 -1.41 6.97
N ALA A 65 -17.13 -1.18 6.02
CA ALA A 65 -18.55 -1.47 6.23
C ALA A 65 -18.80 -2.97 6.47
N VAL A 66 -18.00 -3.84 5.84
CA VAL A 66 -18.10 -5.28 5.99
C VAL A 66 -17.21 -5.79 7.12
N GLU A 67 -16.11 -5.12 7.45
CA GLU A 67 -15.24 -5.53 8.57
C GLU A 67 -15.99 -5.60 9.90
N ASP A 68 -16.82 -4.61 10.22
CA ASP A 68 -17.60 -4.61 11.45
C ASP A 68 -18.64 -5.74 11.48
N VAL A 69 -19.21 -6.06 10.31
CA VAL A 69 -20.15 -7.17 10.15
C VAL A 69 -19.43 -8.51 10.34
N LEU A 70 -18.23 -8.68 9.76
CA LEU A 70 -17.40 -9.88 9.89
C LEU A 70 -16.88 -10.06 11.33
N LYS A 71 -16.54 -8.97 12.02
CA LYS A 71 -16.19 -9.01 13.44
C LYS A 71 -17.34 -9.55 14.28
N ARG A 72 -18.58 -9.10 14.02
CA ARG A 72 -19.79 -9.54 14.73
C ARG A 72 -20.27 -10.94 14.36
N ASN A 73 -19.87 -11.47 13.20
CA ASN A 73 -20.30 -12.78 12.70
C ASN A 73 -19.07 -13.66 12.38
N PRO A 74 -18.48 -14.33 13.38
CA PRO A 74 -17.27 -15.15 13.22
C PRO A 74 -17.43 -16.27 12.18
N ASP A 75 -18.64 -16.81 12.03
CA ASP A 75 -18.96 -17.97 11.19
C ASP A 75 -18.83 -17.68 9.68
N ILE A 76 -18.91 -16.40 9.28
CA ILE A 76 -18.81 -15.97 7.88
C ILE A 76 -17.46 -15.29 7.57
N ARG A 77 -16.51 -15.29 8.53
CA ARG A 77 -15.20 -14.68 8.31
C ARG A 77 -14.46 -15.41 7.21
N PRO A 78 -13.89 -14.70 6.21
CA PRO A 78 -13.09 -15.32 5.18
C PRO A 78 -11.88 -16.00 5.82
N GLN A 79 -11.73 -17.30 5.55
CA GLN A 79 -10.59 -18.09 5.98
C GLN A 79 -9.61 -18.19 4.81
N TYR A 80 -8.39 -17.71 5.00
CA TYR A 80 -7.32 -17.86 4.02
C TYR A 80 -6.22 -18.74 4.60
N GLY A 81 -5.94 -19.86 3.95
CA GLY A 81 -5.00 -20.86 4.46
C GLY A 81 -5.39 -21.48 5.81
N GLY A 82 -6.69 -21.51 6.14
CA GLY A 82 -7.20 -22.09 7.40
C GLY A 82 -7.08 -21.18 8.63
N ILE A 83 -6.63 -19.94 8.47
CA ILE A 83 -6.50 -18.96 9.56
C ILE A 83 -7.55 -17.85 9.37
N ILE A 84 -8.31 -17.57 10.44
CA ILE A 84 -9.20 -16.41 10.51
C ILE A 84 -8.34 -15.17 10.76
N ARG A 85 -8.45 -14.16 9.89
CA ARG A 85 -7.80 -12.86 10.06
C ARG A 85 -8.84 -11.83 10.49
N GLU A 86 -8.51 -11.02 11.50
CA GLU A 86 -9.48 -10.18 12.22
C GLU A 86 -9.69 -8.79 11.60
N ASN A 87 -8.71 -8.30 10.84
CA ASN A 87 -8.73 -7.01 10.16
C ASN A 87 -8.04 -7.09 8.78
N HIS A 88 -8.30 -6.10 7.93
CA HIS A 88 -7.68 -5.96 6.62
C HIS A 88 -6.15 -5.91 6.72
N GLU A 89 -5.57 -5.26 7.74
CA GLU A 89 -4.11 -5.21 7.94
C GLU A 89 -3.48 -6.61 8.05
N ALA A 90 -4.02 -7.48 8.91
CA ALA A 90 -3.53 -8.85 9.07
C ALA A 90 -3.71 -9.69 7.80
N PHE A 91 -4.71 -9.34 6.98
CA PHE A 91 -4.89 -9.97 5.68
C PHE A 91 -3.90 -9.41 4.63
N SER A 92 -3.64 -8.10 4.62
CA SER A 92 -2.59 -7.47 3.80
C SER A 92 -1.24 -8.11 4.08
N GLU A 93 -0.85 -8.23 5.35
CA GLU A 93 0.40 -8.87 5.78
C GLU A 93 0.51 -10.31 5.28
N TYR A 94 -0.58 -11.08 5.36
CA TYR A 94 -0.60 -12.45 4.87
C TYR A 94 -0.42 -12.50 3.34
N VAL A 95 -1.15 -11.70 2.59
CA VAL A 95 -1.07 -11.67 1.12
C VAL A 95 0.33 -11.26 0.67
N ILE A 96 0.91 -10.24 1.29
CA ILE A 96 2.24 -9.74 0.95
C ILE A 96 3.31 -10.82 1.19
N ARG A 97 3.33 -11.40 2.40
CA ARG A 97 4.35 -12.39 2.78
C ARG A 97 4.19 -13.77 2.15
N ASN A 98 2.97 -14.19 1.81
CA ASN A 98 2.71 -15.57 1.39
C ASN A 98 2.26 -15.69 -0.07
N CYS A 99 1.59 -14.68 -0.63
CA CYS A 99 1.16 -14.73 -2.03
C CYS A 99 2.17 -14.09 -2.96
N PHE A 100 2.68 -12.90 -2.62
CA PHE A 100 3.64 -12.20 -3.49
C PHE A 100 5.05 -12.76 -3.35
N ALA A 101 5.54 -12.96 -2.12
CA ALA A 101 6.88 -13.53 -1.92
C ALA A 101 7.03 -14.96 -2.50
N SER A 102 5.96 -15.76 -2.50
CA SER A 102 5.98 -17.13 -3.06
C SER A 102 5.70 -17.18 -4.57
N ASN A 103 5.35 -16.06 -5.22
CA ASN A 103 5.16 -16.03 -6.66
C ASN A 103 6.52 -15.94 -7.37
N GLY A 104 6.91 -17.02 -8.06
CA GLY A 104 8.24 -17.12 -8.68
C GLY A 104 8.54 -16.06 -9.75
N ASN A 105 7.54 -15.46 -10.39
CA ASN A 105 7.78 -14.36 -11.34
C ASN A 105 8.05 -13.03 -10.62
N ILE A 106 7.29 -12.75 -9.57
CA ILE A 106 7.44 -11.55 -8.76
C ILE A 106 8.76 -11.60 -7.99
N ALA A 107 9.04 -12.73 -7.35
CA ALA A 107 10.30 -12.97 -6.64
C ALA A 107 11.52 -12.75 -7.56
N ARG A 108 11.50 -13.34 -8.77
CA ARG A 108 12.56 -13.14 -9.75
C ARG A 108 12.74 -11.67 -10.15
N LYS A 109 11.65 -10.91 -10.31
CA LYS A 109 11.73 -9.47 -10.63
C LYS A 109 12.33 -8.66 -9.49
N VAL A 110 12.06 -9.01 -8.23
CA VAL A 110 12.71 -8.37 -7.08
C VAL A 110 14.22 -8.61 -7.12
N GLU A 111 14.64 -9.85 -7.39
CA GLU A 111 16.08 -10.18 -7.52
C GLU A 111 16.73 -9.47 -8.71
N GLU A 112 16.10 -9.47 -9.88
CA GLU A 112 16.64 -8.90 -11.13
C GLU A 112 16.68 -7.36 -11.12
N GLU A 113 15.63 -6.71 -10.61
CA GLU A 113 15.53 -5.24 -10.63
C GLU A 113 16.19 -4.57 -9.42
N LEU A 114 16.18 -5.22 -8.26
CA LEU A 114 16.61 -4.61 -6.99
C LEU A 114 17.83 -5.30 -6.37
N GLY A 115 18.17 -6.53 -6.80
CA GLY A 115 19.27 -7.30 -6.22
C GLY A 115 19.03 -7.69 -4.75
N GLN A 116 17.75 -7.79 -4.33
CA GLN A 116 17.35 -8.09 -2.96
C GLN A 116 16.75 -9.47 -2.84
N ASP A 117 16.83 -10.06 -1.64
CA ASP A 117 16.07 -11.26 -1.30
C ASP A 117 14.57 -10.91 -1.32
N PRO A 118 13.74 -11.60 -2.14
CA PRO A 118 12.30 -11.38 -2.19
C PRO A 118 11.61 -11.53 -0.84
N VAL A 119 12.07 -12.45 0.01
CA VAL A 119 11.45 -12.71 1.32
C VAL A 119 11.65 -11.50 2.23
N ASP A 120 12.89 -11.01 2.35
CA ASP A 120 13.22 -9.85 3.16
C ASP A 120 12.59 -8.56 2.61
N PHE A 121 12.54 -8.43 1.27
CA PHE A 121 11.88 -7.32 0.61
C PHE A 121 10.40 -7.27 0.99
N PHE A 122 9.65 -8.36 0.75
CA PHE A 122 8.22 -8.39 1.05
C PHE A 122 7.91 -8.35 2.55
N ASP A 123 8.83 -8.79 3.41
CA ASP A 123 8.68 -8.59 4.85
C ASP A 123 8.69 -7.11 5.23
N GLN A 124 9.64 -6.33 4.71
CA GLN A 124 9.69 -4.88 4.91
C GLN A 124 8.43 -4.20 4.36
N ILE A 125 7.99 -4.59 3.16
CA ILE A 125 6.75 -4.06 2.56
C ILE A 125 5.54 -4.35 3.45
N ALA A 126 5.43 -5.56 4.00
CA ALA A 126 4.32 -5.92 4.88
C ALA A 126 4.31 -5.07 6.16
N LEU A 127 5.48 -4.79 6.74
CA LEU A 127 5.60 -3.92 7.91
C LEU A 127 5.20 -2.47 7.59
N MET A 128 5.59 -1.95 6.42
CA MET A 128 5.23 -0.60 5.96
C MET A 128 3.73 -0.48 5.69
N ALA A 129 3.17 -1.43 4.94
CA ALA A 129 1.77 -1.46 4.54
C ALA A 129 0.78 -1.61 5.71
N THR A 130 1.23 -2.12 6.86
CA THR A 130 0.38 -2.40 8.03
C THR A 130 0.63 -1.48 9.22
N GLY A 131 1.34 -0.36 9.01
CA GLY A 131 1.62 0.60 10.09
C GLY A 131 2.55 0.09 11.18
N LYS A 132 3.22 -1.05 10.97
CA LYS A 132 4.19 -1.66 11.91
C LYS A 132 5.59 -1.07 11.70
N SER A 133 5.66 0.24 11.45
CA SER A 133 6.90 0.91 11.02
C SER A 133 7.99 0.92 12.10
N SER A 134 7.64 0.73 13.37
CA SER A 134 8.59 0.62 14.49
C SER A 134 9.55 -0.57 14.38
N PHE A 135 9.22 -1.57 13.56
CA PHE A 135 10.05 -2.75 13.33
C PHE A 135 11.00 -2.61 12.14
N LEU A 136 10.90 -1.51 11.39
CA LEU A 136 11.81 -1.21 10.29
C LEU A 136 13.09 -0.55 10.82
N GLU A 137 14.21 -0.81 10.16
CA GLU A 137 15.45 -0.08 10.40
C GLU A 137 15.29 1.43 10.13
N LYS A 138 14.42 1.77 9.17
CA LYS A 138 14.05 3.14 8.80
C LYS A 138 12.55 3.37 9.05
N PRO A 139 12.11 3.64 10.28
CA PRO A 139 10.69 3.79 10.61
C PRO A 139 9.97 4.88 9.82
N TYR A 140 10.69 5.95 9.46
CA TYR A 140 10.14 7.05 8.67
C TYR A 140 9.58 6.59 7.32
N LEU A 141 10.13 5.54 6.70
CA LEU A 141 9.61 5.02 5.43
C LEU A 141 8.19 4.47 5.57
N GLY A 142 7.89 3.78 6.67
CA GLY A 142 6.55 3.27 6.93
C GLY A 142 5.57 4.38 7.32
N GLN A 143 6.04 5.43 8.01
CA GLN A 143 5.23 6.61 8.35
C GLN A 143 4.79 7.40 7.12
N LEU A 144 5.51 7.29 5.99
CA LEU A 144 5.08 7.86 4.71
C LEU A 144 3.79 7.22 4.18
N ILE A 145 3.54 5.95 4.53
CA ILE A 145 2.37 5.18 4.09
C ILE A 145 1.27 5.20 5.14
N SER A 146 1.63 5.03 6.41
CA SER A 146 0.69 4.96 7.53
C SER A 146 1.20 5.79 8.70
N GLY A 147 0.68 7.01 8.83
CA GLY A 147 1.13 8.03 9.78
C GLY A 147 0.09 9.12 10.01
N ASP A 148 0.41 10.12 10.85
CA ASP A 148 -0.52 11.22 11.11
C ASP A 148 -0.75 12.10 9.86
N ILE A 149 0.30 12.25 9.05
CA ILE A 149 0.30 12.89 7.73
C ILE A 149 0.98 11.91 6.75
N ASP A 150 0.19 11.08 6.07
CA ASP A 150 0.67 10.05 5.16
C ASP A 150 0.13 10.22 3.73
N ALA A 151 0.72 9.48 2.79
CA ALA A 151 0.34 9.53 1.39
C ALA A 151 -1.09 8.99 1.13
N ASP A 152 -1.57 8.06 1.97
CA ASP A 152 -2.93 7.51 1.85
C ASP A 152 -3.99 8.58 2.16
N ARG A 153 -3.86 9.29 3.28
CA ARG A 153 -4.78 10.38 3.64
C ARG A 153 -4.79 11.50 2.60
N ILE A 154 -3.63 11.85 2.05
CA ILE A 154 -3.54 12.87 1.00
C ILE A 154 -4.26 12.40 -0.27
N ASP A 155 -4.11 11.12 -0.69
CA ASP A 155 -4.85 10.55 -1.82
C ASP A 155 -6.35 10.54 -1.57
N PHE A 156 -6.76 10.05 -0.42
CA PHE A 156 -8.16 10.00 -0.03
C PHE A 156 -8.81 11.40 -0.08
N LEU A 157 -8.18 12.40 0.52
CA LEU A 157 -8.71 13.77 0.57
C LEU A 157 -8.82 14.39 -0.82
N LEU A 158 -7.78 14.28 -1.65
CA LEU A 158 -7.81 14.80 -3.02
C LEU A 158 -8.85 14.06 -3.88
N ARG A 159 -8.97 12.74 -3.69
CA ARG A 159 -9.90 11.89 -4.42
C ARG A 159 -11.34 12.19 -4.10
N ASP A 160 -11.69 12.24 -2.83
CA ASP A 160 -13.06 12.50 -2.41
C ASP A 160 -13.46 13.94 -2.71
N SER A 161 -12.54 14.89 -2.58
CA SER A 161 -12.74 16.29 -2.99
C SER A 161 -13.14 16.40 -4.47
N TYR A 162 -12.42 15.68 -5.35
CA TYR A 162 -12.71 15.66 -6.78
C TYR A 162 -14.07 15.04 -7.11
N HIS A 163 -14.43 13.91 -6.49
CA HIS A 163 -15.67 13.19 -6.82
C HIS A 163 -16.92 13.82 -6.19
N THR A 164 -16.81 14.43 -5.02
CA THR A 164 -17.94 15.07 -4.34
C THR A 164 -18.15 16.52 -4.77
N GLY A 165 -17.16 17.13 -5.44
CA GLY A 165 -17.17 18.55 -5.80
C GLY A 165 -17.05 19.48 -4.59
N ILE A 166 -16.77 18.93 -3.41
CA ILE A 166 -16.54 19.67 -2.17
C ILE A 166 -15.04 19.90 -2.06
N SER A 167 -14.61 21.15 -1.97
CA SER A 167 -13.21 21.47 -1.68
C SER A 167 -12.91 21.12 -0.22
N LEU A 168 -12.54 19.86 0.04
CA LEU A 168 -12.10 19.34 1.35
C LEU A 168 -10.71 19.90 1.69
N GLY A 169 -10.65 21.21 1.92
CA GLY A 169 -9.41 21.95 2.14
C GLY A 169 -8.57 22.06 0.85
N LEU A 170 -8.14 23.28 0.52
CA LEU A 170 -7.04 23.47 -0.43
C LEU A 170 -5.76 23.02 0.28
N ILE A 171 -5.57 21.72 0.43
CA ILE A 171 -4.32 21.16 0.96
C ILE A 171 -3.31 21.33 -0.16
N ASP A 172 -2.43 22.30 0.01
CA ASP A 172 -1.29 22.51 -0.88
C ASP A 172 -0.29 21.38 -0.61
N VAL A 173 -0.51 20.28 -1.33
CA VAL A 173 0.33 19.09 -1.26
C VAL A 173 1.77 19.46 -1.61
N ASP A 174 1.99 20.34 -2.60
CA ASP A 174 3.33 20.79 -2.96
C ASP A 174 4.03 21.50 -1.79
N GLN A 175 3.31 22.34 -1.04
CA GLN A 175 3.85 23.00 0.15
C GLN A 175 4.17 22.01 1.28
N ILE A 176 3.30 21.03 1.56
CA ILE A 176 3.55 20.02 2.60
C ILE A 176 4.83 19.25 2.28
N ILE A 177 4.97 18.82 1.03
CA ILE A 177 6.12 18.05 0.54
C ILE A 177 7.42 18.86 0.61
N GLN A 178 7.38 20.12 0.19
CA GLN A 178 8.55 21.00 0.22
C GLN A 178 9.06 21.28 1.64
N ASN A 179 8.19 21.19 2.65
CA ASN A 179 8.56 21.45 4.06
C ASN A 179 8.74 20.17 4.90
N LEU A 180 8.48 18.99 4.34
CA LEU A 180 8.85 17.71 4.93
C LEU A 180 10.35 17.49 4.73
N SER A 181 11.17 18.07 5.61
CA SER A 181 12.58 17.68 5.75
C SER A 181 12.70 16.56 6.77
N ILE A 182 13.28 15.44 6.35
CA ILE A 182 13.71 14.33 7.22
C ILE A 182 15.11 14.63 7.73
#